data_AF-A0A931V5H7-F1
#
_entry.id   AF-A0A931V5H7-F1
#
_cell.length_a   1.000
_cell.length_b   1.000
_cell.length_c   1.000
_cell.angle_alpha   90.00
_cell.angle_beta   90.00
_cell.angle_gamma   90.00
#
_symmetry.space_group_name_H-M   'P 1'
#
loop_
_entity.id
_entity.type
_entity.pdbx_description
1 polymer ?
#
loop_
_entity_poly.entity_id
_entity_poly.type
_entity_poly.pdbx_seq_one_letter_code
_entity_poly.pdbx_strand_id
1 'polypeptide(L)'
;MAFPDGPESEPIPQAPRHALFVLGDDVHGVVPDDAPRLVTDLREVAWSLRDGDGAAVRVSTRPEGRFVGLDDAIDNAPDVREALLALSPDPALDRWRRFRPIALAAPVAWSFFVAGDLKQTADLARDARRVTESPEFKAAELDPETAVATRARHEKIDRAIGMRWTYGAVEAAIGLVAAIVVIAGLRRMRAIAIAVGFGAGLWWLFHAGHPERCFGAKAFPQWMLALLGVGGAIATLLLAPSETRVIARLRERMGLPTREVRIGPKDSDLFATIAAAWAGLLLPYLLRGLGSVGLHDLARAAFFVGFCLAAFLVFLAWRREESRVAPRFAWLAVAAALGFGITTACDVAARASFGTIVELQTCVAPQAANKLKKVQESSARETTAARKETQTQALAFWVAVLAAPLAEEMLYRGTLQRVARRRFGSRWSMVISALVFGVAHALAFPAAFYQHFGLGLAFAAVFELAGAGAVGVVASAATHALWNGWLAAMPVF
;
A
#
# COMPACT_ATOMS: atom_id res chain seq x y z
N MET A 1 -7.73 23.04 80.18
CA MET A 1 -8.69 23.01 79.06
C MET A 1 -7.91 22.76 77.79
N ALA A 2 -8.03 21.54 77.25
CA ALA A 2 -7.36 21.11 76.03
C ALA A 2 -8.23 21.50 74.81
N PHE A 3 -7.58 21.95 73.73
CA PHE A 3 -8.20 22.12 72.42
C PHE A 3 -8.10 20.80 71.63
N PRO A 4 -9.10 20.45 70.81
CA PRO A 4 -9.13 19.17 70.13
C PRO A 4 -8.30 19.18 68.84
N ASP A 5 -7.75 18.01 68.52
CA ASP A 5 -7.00 17.70 67.31
C ASP A 5 -7.84 17.91 66.03
N GLY A 6 -7.21 18.47 65.00
CA GLY A 6 -7.80 18.68 63.68
C GLY A 6 -7.92 17.39 62.86
N PRO A 7 -8.73 17.38 61.80
CA PRO A 7 -9.06 16.17 61.06
C PRO A 7 -7.88 15.67 60.21
N GLU A 8 -7.65 14.35 60.26
CA GLU A 8 -6.73 13.63 59.39
C GLU A 8 -7.13 13.78 57.91
N SER A 9 -6.19 14.27 57.10
CA SER A 9 -6.34 14.40 55.63
C SER A 9 -6.24 13.04 54.95
N GLU A 10 -7.23 12.69 54.12
CA GLU A 10 -7.19 11.49 53.27
C GLU A 10 -6.02 11.49 52.27
N PRO A 11 -5.43 10.31 51.97
CA PRO A 11 -4.36 10.19 50.99
C PRO A 11 -4.88 10.40 49.56
N ILE A 12 -4.34 11.41 48.88
CA ILE A 12 -4.57 11.69 47.46
C ILE A 12 -4.10 10.49 46.62
N PRO A 13 -4.88 10.01 45.63
CA PRO A 13 -4.47 8.91 44.76
C PRO A 13 -3.24 9.32 43.93
N GLN A 14 -2.17 8.54 44.03
CA GLN A 14 -0.92 8.78 43.29
C GLN A 14 -1.17 8.65 41.78
N ALA A 15 -0.87 9.73 41.04
CA ALA A 15 -0.83 9.74 39.59
C ALA A 15 0.26 8.78 39.05
N PRO A 16 0.08 8.20 37.84
CA PRO A 16 1.02 7.23 37.29
C PRO A 16 2.40 7.85 37.04
N ARG A 17 3.44 7.15 37.50
CA ARG A 17 4.85 7.53 37.36
C ARG A 17 5.27 7.55 35.87
N HIS A 18 5.78 8.68 35.40
CA HIS A 18 6.32 8.85 34.05
C HIS A 18 7.68 8.13 33.91
N ALA A 19 7.89 7.46 32.78
CA ALA A 19 9.17 6.83 32.43
C ALA A 19 10.18 7.88 31.91
N LEU A 20 11.39 7.87 32.45
CA LEU A 20 12.48 8.80 32.14
C LEU A 20 13.60 8.09 31.34
N PHE A 21 14.20 8.79 30.38
CA PHE A 21 15.33 8.32 29.57
C PHE A 21 16.61 9.05 30.00
N VAL A 22 17.68 8.31 30.30
CA VAL A 22 19.03 8.85 30.57
C VAL A 22 19.92 8.61 29.35
N LEU A 23 20.52 9.66 28.80
CA LEU A 23 21.59 9.58 27.78
C LEU A 23 22.94 9.68 28.52
N GLY A 24 23.86 8.75 28.26
CA GLY A 24 25.14 8.62 28.98
C GLY A 24 26.14 9.76 28.69
N ASP A 25 27.10 9.91 29.61
CA ASP A 25 27.93 11.10 29.86
C ASP A 25 29.05 11.45 28.85
N ASP A 26 29.13 10.84 27.67
CA ASP A 26 30.28 11.03 26.76
C ASP A 26 30.05 12.05 25.62
N VAL A 27 29.24 13.10 25.83
CA VAL A 27 29.08 14.20 24.86
C VAL A 27 29.74 15.48 25.38
N HIS A 28 31.05 15.58 25.19
CA HIS A 28 31.78 16.86 25.32
C HIS A 28 31.49 17.75 24.10
N GLY A 29 30.29 18.32 24.05
CA GLY A 29 29.93 19.41 23.13
C GLY A 29 29.72 20.70 23.93
N VAL A 30 30.54 21.71 23.67
CA VAL A 30 30.36 23.07 24.21
C VAL A 30 29.04 23.62 23.66
N VAL A 31 28.07 23.86 24.54
CA VAL A 31 26.80 24.52 24.20
C VAL A 31 27.02 26.02 24.33
N PRO A 32 26.67 26.84 23.33
CA PRO A 32 26.73 28.30 23.46
C PRO A 32 25.80 28.80 24.57
N ASP A 33 26.19 29.85 25.30
CA ASP A 33 25.43 30.44 26.41
C ASP A 33 24.02 30.95 26.01
N ASP A 34 23.73 30.99 24.71
CA ASP A 34 22.52 31.55 24.13
C ASP A 34 21.44 30.48 23.84
N ALA A 35 21.64 29.24 24.27
CA ALA A 35 20.71 28.15 23.97
C ALA A 35 19.31 28.40 24.59
N PRO A 36 18.21 28.12 23.87
CA PRO A 36 16.86 28.36 24.36
C PRO A 36 16.58 27.62 25.68
N ARG A 37 15.90 28.27 26.64
CA ARG A 37 15.53 27.72 27.98
C ARG A 37 14.97 26.29 27.97
N LEU A 38 14.33 25.85 26.88
CA LEU A 38 13.82 24.49 26.72
C LEU A 38 14.92 23.41 26.79
N VAL A 39 16.15 23.72 26.35
CA VAL A 39 17.30 22.79 26.41
C VAL A 39 17.83 22.68 27.85
N THR A 40 17.75 23.76 28.62
CA THR A 40 18.16 23.82 30.02
C THR A 40 17.12 23.12 30.92
N ASP A 41 15.83 23.33 30.68
CA ASP A 41 14.74 22.63 31.40
C ASP A 41 14.76 21.11 31.12
N LEU A 42 15.06 20.69 29.89
CA LEU A 42 15.24 19.27 29.57
C LEU A 42 16.49 18.66 30.22
N ARG A 43 17.54 19.46 30.45
CA ARG A 43 18.74 19.04 31.21
C ARG A 43 18.48 18.96 32.71
N GLU A 44 17.75 19.90 33.31
CA GLU A 44 17.39 19.85 34.73
C GLU A 44 16.41 18.70 35.03
N VAL A 45 15.43 18.46 34.15
CA VAL A 45 14.54 17.29 34.24
C VAL A 45 15.31 15.98 34.01
N ALA A 46 16.35 15.97 33.17
CA ALA A 46 17.23 14.81 32.98
C ALA A 46 18.16 14.52 34.19
N TRP A 47 18.40 15.50 35.06
CA TRP A 47 19.26 15.34 36.24
C TRP A 47 18.52 14.95 37.53
N SER A 48 17.20 15.15 37.59
CA SER A 48 16.46 15.11 38.87
C SER A 48 15.89 13.74 39.31
N LEU A 49 16.24 12.62 38.67
CA LEU A 49 15.80 11.29 39.13
C LEU A 49 16.95 10.29 39.13
N ARG A 50 17.74 10.33 40.21
CA ARG A 50 18.46 9.15 40.70
C ARG A 50 17.49 8.35 41.56
N ASP A 51 17.35 7.05 41.30
CA ASP A 51 16.85 6.15 42.36
C ASP A 51 17.81 6.25 43.56
N GLY A 52 17.29 6.06 44.77
CA GLY A 52 18.03 6.23 46.03
C GLY A 52 19.35 5.45 46.15
N ASP A 53 19.64 4.55 45.21
CA ASP A 53 20.86 3.74 45.13
C ASP A 53 21.84 4.15 44.00
N GLY A 54 21.59 5.25 43.28
CA GLY A 54 22.56 5.83 42.34
C GLY A 54 22.84 5.02 41.05
N ALA A 55 22.04 3.99 40.74
CA ALA A 55 22.19 3.21 39.52
C ALA A 55 21.41 3.83 38.36
N ALA A 56 22.11 4.18 37.26
CA ALA A 56 21.48 4.64 36.03
C ALA A 56 20.62 3.53 35.39
N VAL A 57 19.35 3.80 35.15
CA VAL A 57 18.48 2.93 34.35
C VAL A 57 18.99 2.94 32.91
N ARG A 58 19.70 1.88 32.51
CA ARG A 58 20.12 1.69 31.12
C ARG A 58 18.88 1.65 30.23
N VAL A 59 18.81 2.55 29.26
CA VAL A 59 17.93 2.40 28.09
C VAL A 59 18.27 1.07 27.43
N SER A 60 17.45 0.08 27.72
CA SER A 60 17.36 -1.27 27.14
C SER A 60 18.49 -1.63 26.17
N THR A 61 19.46 -2.40 26.67
CA THR A 61 20.25 -3.30 25.83
C THR A 61 19.31 -4.42 25.34
N ARG A 62 18.51 -4.16 24.29
CA ARG A 62 18.03 -5.29 23.49
C ARG A 62 19.28 -6.01 22.96
N PRO A 63 19.32 -7.35 22.93
CA PRO A 63 20.53 -8.10 22.55
C PRO A 63 21.05 -7.84 21.12
N GLU A 64 20.35 -7.05 20.31
CA GLU A 64 20.53 -7.01 18.85
C GLU A 64 20.99 -5.67 18.27
N GLY A 65 21.30 -4.64 19.08
CA GLY A 65 21.98 -3.44 18.54
C GLY A 65 21.92 -2.20 19.42
N ARG A 66 23.07 -1.54 19.63
CA ARG A 66 23.15 -0.20 20.20
C ARG A 66 22.57 0.80 19.19
N PHE A 67 21.61 1.62 19.61
CA PHE A 67 21.33 2.87 18.89
C PHE A 67 22.59 3.73 18.95
N VAL A 68 23.01 4.29 17.81
CA VAL A 68 24.23 5.10 17.73
C VAL A 68 24.01 6.51 18.30
N GLY A 69 22.75 6.96 18.38
CA GLY A 69 22.34 8.24 18.96
C GLY A 69 20.82 8.39 19.08
N LEU A 70 20.37 9.47 19.73
CA LEU A 70 18.95 9.84 19.85
C LEU A 70 18.30 10.01 18.47
N ASP A 71 19.07 10.48 17.50
CA ASP A 71 18.71 10.70 16.12
C ASP A 71 18.36 9.37 15.40
N ASP A 72 19.11 8.31 15.70
CA ASP A 72 18.87 6.94 15.23
C ASP A 72 17.69 6.28 15.96
N ALA A 73 17.52 6.57 17.26
CA ALA A 73 16.36 6.12 18.04
C ALA A 73 15.05 6.75 17.55
N ILE A 74 15.03 8.04 17.21
CA ILE A 74 13.85 8.71 16.64
C ILE A 74 13.43 8.04 15.34
N ASP A 75 14.39 7.67 14.49
CA ASP A 75 14.09 7.04 13.20
C ASP A 75 13.59 5.60 13.39
N ASN A 76 14.24 4.82 14.24
CA ASN A 76 14.06 3.37 14.29
C ASN A 76 13.22 2.85 15.46
N ALA A 77 12.97 3.64 16.51
CA ALA A 77 12.16 3.26 17.67
C ALA A 77 10.81 4.03 17.69
N PRO A 78 9.70 3.41 17.24
CA PRO A 78 8.40 4.08 17.22
C PRO A 78 7.94 4.52 18.62
N ASP A 79 8.23 3.74 19.66
CA ASP A 79 7.82 4.05 21.04
C ASP A 79 8.50 5.32 21.57
N VAL A 80 9.81 5.48 21.30
CA VAL A 80 10.58 6.69 21.66
C VAL A 80 10.01 7.91 20.93
N ARG A 81 9.72 7.76 19.64
CA ARG A 81 9.13 8.83 18.83
C ARG A 81 7.75 9.25 19.35
N GLU A 82 6.88 8.31 19.70
CA GLU A 82 5.56 8.64 20.26
C GLU A 82 5.67 9.30 21.64
N ALA A 83 6.60 8.85 22.50
CA ALA A 83 6.88 9.51 23.77
C ALA A 83 7.37 10.96 23.58
N LEU A 84 8.29 11.18 22.64
CA LEU A 84 8.79 12.53 22.32
C LEU A 84 7.70 13.44 21.74
N LEU A 85 6.79 12.90 20.93
CA LEU A 85 5.65 13.66 20.41
C LEU A 85 4.61 13.98 21.46
N ALA A 86 4.46 13.15 22.48
CA ALA A 86 3.62 13.46 23.64
C ALA A 86 4.18 14.64 24.43
N LEU A 87 5.51 14.74 24.55
CA LEU A 87 6.20 15.84 25.24
C LEU A 87 6.26 17.12 24.41
N SER A 88 6.28 17.03 23.08
CA SER A 88 6.31 18.18 22.18
C SER A 88 5.19 18.11 21.14
N PRO A 89 3.96 18.54 21.49
CA PRO A 89 2.81 18.45 20.58
C PRO A 89 3.07 19.17 19.24
N ASP A 90 2.82 18.48 18.12
CA ASP A 90 2.89 19.08 16.79
C ASP A 90 1.51 19.69 16.43
N PRO A 91 1.40 21.00 16.13
CA PRO A 91 0.14 21.62 15.70
C PRO A 91 -0.52 20.91 14.50
N ALA A 92 0.25 20.22 13.65
CA ALA A 92 -0.29 19.43 12.56
C ALA A 92 -1.02 18.17 13.06
N LEU A 93 -0.60 17.58 14.19
CA LEU A 93 -1.29 16.47 14.84
C LEU A 93 -2.63 16.91 15.42
N ASP A 94 -2.68 18.07 16.06
CA ASP A 94 -3.93 18.60 16.61
C ASP A 94 -4.91 18.97 15.50
N ARG A 95 -4.41 19.54 14.40
CA ARG A 95 -5.19 19.77 13.18
C ARG A 95 -5.77 18.45 12.65
N TRP A 96 -4.95 17.41 12.53
CA TRP A 96 -5.43 16.09 12.10
C TRP A 96 -6.50 15.55 13.03
N ARG A 97 -6.30 15.59 14.36
CA ARG A 97 -7.28 15.14 15.35
C ARG A 97 -8.61 15.89 15.25
N ARG A 98 -8.57 17.19 14.99
CA ARG A 98 -9.77 18.04 14.82
C ARG A 98 -10.55 17.68 13.55
N PHE A 99 -9.85 17.46 12.44
CA PHE A 99 -10.49 17.26 11.14
C PHE A 99 -10.58 15.80 10.68
N ARG A 100 -10.12 14.83 11.48
CA ARG A 100 -10.26 13.40 11.19
C ARG A 100 -11.69 12.94 10.87
N PRO A 101 -12.79 13.53 11.40
CA PRO A 101 -14.13 13.09 11.01
C PRO A 101 -14.41 13.28 9.50
N ILE A 102 -13.80 14.28 8.87
CA ILE A 102 -13.90 14.48 7.42
C ILE A 102 -13.20 13.34 6.66
N ALA A 103 -12.06 12.87 7.17
CA ALA A 103 -11.35 11.74 6.59
C ALA A 103 -12.13 10.41 6.70
N LEU A 104 -13.09 10.30 7.64
CA LEU A 104 -13.99 9.14 7.73
C LEU A 104 -15.01 9.08 6.60
N ALA A 105 -15.20 10.16 5.82
CA ALA A 105 -16.06 10.13 4.64
C ALA A 105 -15.60 9.07 3.62
N ALA A 106 -14.28 8.83 3.52
CA ALA A 106 -13.70 7.83 2.62
C ALA A 106 -14.13 6.38 2.98
N PRO A 107 -13.86 5.86 4.19
CA PRO A 107 -14.31 4.52 4.56
C PRO A 107 -15.84 4.40 4.61
N VAL A 108 -16.58 5.46 4.92
CA VAL A 108 -18.05 5.45 4.84
C VAL A 108 -18.52 5.23 3.40
N ALA A 109 -18.01 6.00 2.45
CA ALA A 109 -18.34 5.84 1.03
C ALA A 109 -17.98 4.44 0.50
N TRP A 110 -16.86 3.87 0.97
CA TRP A 110 -16.47 2.50 0.66
C TRP A 110 -17.43 1.46 1.27
N SER A 111 -17.87 1.64 2.51
CA SER A 111 -18.83 0.72 3.13
C SER A 111 -20.16 0.65 2.38
N PHE A 112 -20.64 1.78 1.84
CA PHE A 112 -21.81 1.78 0.96
C PHE A 112 -21.55 1.00 -0.33
N PHE A 113 -20.33 1.06 -0.87
CA PHE A 113 -19.95 0.30 -2.06
C PHE A 113 -20.02 -1.20 -1.76
N VAL A 114 -19.37 -1.64 -0.69
CA VAL A 114 -19.36 -3.04 -0.26
C VAL A 114 -20.78 -3.54 0.02
N ALA A 115 -21.61 -2.75 0.71
CA ALA A 115 -23.00 -3.12 0.97
C ALA A 115 -23.81 -3.29 -0.33
N GLY A 116 -23.57 -2.44 -1.33
CA GLY A 116 -24.18 -2.56 -2.65
C GLY A 116 -23.76 -3.84 -3.38
N ASP A 117 -22.46 -4.16 -3.39
CA ASP A 117 -21.95 -5.35 -4.07
C ASP A 117 -22.37 -6.65 -3.38
N LEU A 118 -22.36 -6.69 -2.04
CA LEU A 118 -22.87 -7.83 -1.27
C LEU A 118 -24.37 -8.06 -1.52
N LYS A 119 -25.16 -6.98 -1.65
CA LYS A 119 -26.58 -7.10 -2.02
C LYS A 119 -26.73 -7.68 -3.43
N GLN A 120 -25.99 -7.17 -4.41
CA GLN A 120 -26.02 -7.70 -5.78
C GLN A 120 -25.60 -9.18 -5.82
N THR A 121 -24.58 -9.55 -5.05
CA THR A 121 -24.14 -10.94 -4.90
C THR A 121 -25.21 -11.82 -4.28
N ALA A 122 -25.93 -11.33 -3.27
CA ALA A 122 -27.05 -12.04 -2.68
C ALA A 122 -28.21 -12.23 -3.67
N ASP A 123 -28.50 -11.23 -4.49
CA ASP A 123 -29.52 -11.30 -5.55
C ASP A 123 -29.13 -12.33 -6.61
N LEU A 124 -27.89 -12.29 -7.11
CA LEU A 124 -27.35 -13.30 -8.03
C LEU A 124 -27.39 -14.72 -7.44
N ALA A 125 -27.09 -14.87 -6.14
CA ALA A 125 -27.16 -16.15 -5.45
C ALA A 125 -28.60 -16.68 -5.32
N ARG A 126 -29.60 -15.80 -5.26
CA ARG A 126 -31.02 -16.19 -5.29
C ARG A 126 -31.44 -16.60 -6.70
N ASP A 127 -31.02 -15.86 -7.72
CA ASP A 127 -31.33 -16.18 -9.12
C ASP A 127 -30.69 -17.49 -9.56
N ALA A 128 -29.42 -17.70 -9.20
CA ALA A 128 -28.73 -18.94 -9.43
C ALA A 128 -29.43 -20.13 -8.78
N ARG A 129 -29.86 -20.01 -7.52
CA ARG A 129 -30.66 -21.04 -6.84
C ARG A 129 -31.98 -21.31 -7.56
N ARG A 130 -32.68 -20.27 -8.01
CA ARG A 130 -33.91 -20.46 -8.82
C ARG A 130 -33.65 -21.26 -10.09
N VAL A 131 -32.51 -21.04 -10.75
CA VAL A 131 -32.12 -21.78 -11.95
C VAL A 131 -31.72 -23.21 -11.60
N THR A 132 -30.83 -23.42 -10.63
CA THR A 132 -30.31 -24.76 -10.28
C THR A 132 -31.37 -25.63 -9.59
N GLU A 133 -32.35 -25.04 -8.92
CA GLU A 133 -33.46 -25.75 -8.29
C GLU A 133 -34.66 -25.95 -9.22
N SER A 134 -34.64 -25.37 -10.42
CA SER A 134 -35.74 -25.51 -11.39
C SER A 134 -35.96 -26.97 -11.79
N PRO A 135 -37.22 -27.39 -12.04
CA PRO A 135 -37.52 -28.74 -12.49
C PRO A 135 -36.74 -29.14 -13.74
N GLU A 136 -36.54 -28.22 -14.67
CA GLU A 136 -35.81 -28.43 -15.92
C GLU A 136 -34.33 -28.71 -15.66
N PHE A 137 -33.70 -27.93 -14.78
CA PHE A 137 -32.29 -28.14 -14.42
C PHE A 137 -32.10 -29.47 -13.69
N LYS A 138 -32.99 -29.81 -12.76
CA LYS A 138 -32.96 -31.10 -12.05
C LYS A 138 -33.20 -32.28 -12.99
N ALA A 139 -34.11 -32.16 -13.95
CA ALA A 139 -34.32 -33.19 -14.96
C ALA A 139 -33.05 -33.40 -15.81
N ALA A 140 -32.40 -32.31 -16.25
CA ALA A 140 -31.14 -32.36 -16.98
C ALA A 140 -29.95 -32.87 -16.15
N GLU A 141 -30.03 -32.81 -14.82
CA GLU A 141 -29.02 -33.37 -13.91
C GLU A 141 -29.21 -34.88 -13.68
N LEU A 142 -30.44 -35.39 -13.85
CA LEU A 142 -30.80 -36.80 -13.75
C LEU A 142 -30.68 -37.55 -15.07
N ASP A 143 -30.79 -36.86 -16.20
CA ASP A 143 -30.60 -37.42 -17.54
C ASP A 143 -29.14 -37.87 -17.75
N PRO A 144 -28.86 -39.16 -18.00
CA PRO A 144 -27.51 -39.67 -18.23
C PRO A 144 -26.73 -38.94 -19.33
N GLU A 145 -27.42 -38.43 -20.36
CA GLU A 145 -26.76 -37.75 -21.48
C GLU A 145 -26.26 -36.36 -21.09
N THR A 146 -26.99 -35.63 -20.24
CA THR A 146 -26.67 -34.24 -19.87
C THR A 146 -26.12 -34.09 -18.45
N ALA A 147 -26.23 -35.10 -17.59
CA ALA A 147 -25.92 -35.02 -16.16
C ALA A 147 -24.52 -34.46 -15.88
N VAL A 148 -23.50 -34.92 -16.61
CA VAL A 148 -22.10 -34.47 -16.42
C VAL A 148 -21.96 -32.98 -16.71
N ALA A 149 -22.52 -32.51 -17.82
CA ALA A 149 -22.45 -31.10 -18.22
C ALA A 149 -23.27 -30.21 -17.27
N THR A 150 -24.45 -30.67 -16.84
CA THR A 150 -25.32 -29.96 -15.89
C THR A 150 -24.66 -29.83 -14.52
N ARG A 151 -24.06 -30.89 -13.98
CA ARG A 151 -23.29 -30.84 -12.73
C ARG A 151 -22.09 -29.91 -12.82
N ALA A 152 -21.33 -29.97 -13.92
CA ALA A 152 -20.22 -29.05 -14.15
C ALA A 152 -20.69 -27.59 -14.20
N ARG A 153 -21.87 -27.33 -14.79
CA ARG A 153 -22.49 -26.01 -14.80
C ARG A 153 -22.93 -25.56 -13.41
N HIS A 154 -23.54 -26.46 -12.62
CA HIS A 154 -23.93 -26.21 -11.23
C HIS A 154 -22.71 -25.81 -10.40
N GLU A 155 -21.65 -26.63 -10.43
CA GLU A 155 -20.41 -26.36 -9.70
C GLU A 155 -19.77 -25.04 -10.14
N LYS A 156 -19.80 -24.72 -11.44
CA LYS A 156 -19.31 -23.43 -11.96
C LYS A 156 -20.10 -22.25 -11.39
N ILE A 157 -21.43 -22.36 -11.30
CA ILE A 157 -22.31 -21.32 -10.73
C ILE A 157 -22.01 -21.12 -9.24
N ASP A 158 -21.95 -22.21 -8.46
CA ASP A 158 -21.68 -22.14 -7.02
C ASP A 158 -20.31 -21.54 -6.73
N ARG A 159 -19.30 -21.95 -7.49
CA ARG A 159 -17.94 -21.41 -7.36
C ARG A 159 -17.89 -19.92 -7.70
N ALA A 160 -18.63 -19.46 -8.71
CA ALA A 160 -18.74 -18.05 -9.06
C ALA A 160 -19.35 -17.21 -7.93
N ILE A 161 -20.43 -17.71 -7.32
CA ILE A 161 -21.11 -17.03 -6.22
C ILE A 161 -20.25 -17.01 -4.96
N GLY A 162 -19.68 -18.15 -4.57
CA GLY A 162 -18.84 -18.26 -3.37
C GLY A 162 -17.62 -17.34 -3.43
N MET A 163 -17.06 -17.12 -4.61
CA MET A 163 -15.98 -16.16 -4.78
C MET A 163 -16.42 -14.71 -4.75
N ARG A 164 -17.55 -14.36 -5.36
CA ARG A 164 -18.12 -13.01 -5.21
C ARG A 164 -18.31 -12.66 -3.74
N TRP A 165 -18.78 -13.61 -2.92
CA TRP A 165 -18.84 -13.44 -1.46
C TRP A 165 -17.46 -13.23 -0.83
N THR A 166 -16.47 -14.00 -1.25
CA THR A 166 -15.09 -13.88 -0.74
C THR A 166 -14.50 -12.51 -1.09
N TYR A 167 -14.72 -12.01 -2.30
CA TYR A 167 -14.35 -10.66 -2.71
C TYR A 167 -15.02 -9.59 -1.84
N GLY A 168 -16.35 -9.66 -1.70
CA GLY A 168 -17.08 -8.70 -0.87
C GLY A 168 -16.62 -8.71 0.59
N ALA A 169 -16.23 -9.88 1.14
CA ALA A 169 -15.66 -9.99 2.48
C ALA A 169 -14.27 -9.33 2.58
N VAL A 170 -13.40 -9.52 1.59
CA VAL A 170 -12.08 -8.86 1.53
C VAL A 170 -12.24 -7.34 1.40
N GLU A 171 -13.15 -6.87 0.55
CA GLU A 171 -13.43 -5.44 0.39
C GLU A 171 -14.01 -4.83 1.67
N ALA A 172 -14.89 -5.56 2.38
CA ALA A 172 -15.39 -5.16 3.69
C ALA A 172 -14.26 -4.99 4.71
N ALA A 173 -13.33 -5.97 4.75
CA ALA A 173 -12.18 -5.93 5.64
C ALA A 173 -11.25 -4.75 5.34
N ILE A 174 -11.00 -4.44 4.07
CA ILE A 174 -10.21 -3.27 3.65
C ILE A 174 -10.88 -1.97 4.13
N GLY A 175 -12.20 -1.85 3.98
CA GLY A 175 -12.97 -0.71 4.47
C GLY A 175 -12.87 -0.54 5.99
N LEU A 176 -12.98 -1.64 6.73
CA LEU A 176 -12.83 -1.66 8.19
C LEU A 176 -11.42 -1.25 8.63
N VAL A 177 -10.38 -1.77 7.97
CA VAL A 177 -8.98 -1.38 8.25
C VAL A 177 -8.78 0.10 7.97
N ALA A 178 -9.29 0.63 6.85
CA ALA A 178 -9.22 2.06 6.57
C ALA A 178 -9.91 2.91 7.65
N ALA A 179 -11.08 2.48 8.13
CA ALA A 179 -11.78 3.14 9.23
C ALA A 179 -10.92 3.13 10.52
N ILE A 180 -10.36 1.98 10.90
CA ILE A 180 -9.47 1.85 12.06
C ILE A 180 -8.26 2.78 11.92
N VAL A 181 -7.62 2.82 10.75
CA VAL A 181 -6.48 3.71 10.47
C VAL A 181 -6.83 5.17 10.73
N VAL A 182 -8.00 5.63 10.26
CA VAL A 182 -8.43 7.02 10.46
C VAL A 182 -8.81 7.28 11.93
N ILE A 183 -9.58 6.37 12.55
CA ILE A 183 -10.06 6.51 13.94
C ILE A 183 -8.89 6.54 14.92
N ALA A 184 -8.00 5.54 14.84
CA ALA A 184 -6.83 5.43 15.69
C ALA A 184 -5.71 6.41 15.30
N GLY A 185 -5.84 7.12 14.18
CA GLY A 185 -4.86 8.10 13.73
C GLY A 185 -3.52 7.45 13.36
N LEU A 186 -3.54 6.26 12.75
CA LEU A 186 -2.36 5.48 12.39
C LEU A 186 -1.68 6.11 11.17
N ARG A 187 -0.89 7.17 11.43
CA ARG A 187 -0.24 8.03 10.43
C ARG A 187 0.55 7.29 9.36
N ARG A 188 1.24 6.21 9.77
CA ARG A 188 2.02 5.35 8.87
C ARG A 188 1.16 4.68 7.80
N MET A 189 -0.10 4.41 8.12
CA MET A 189 -1.02 3.67 7.27
C MET A 189 -2.04 4.55 6.56
N ARG A 190 -1.93 5.89 6.64
CA ARG A 190 -2.85 6.83 5.97
C ARG A 190 -3.02 6.61 4.47
N ALA A 191 -2.02 5.98 3.81
CA ALA A 191 -2.10 5.59 2.41
C ALA A 191 -3.30 4.67 2.13
N ILE A 192 -3.67 3.81 3.09
CA ILE A 192 -4.82 2.91 2.99
C ILE A 192 -6.12 3.72 2.90
N ALA A 193 -6.31 4.69 3.80
CA ALA A 193 -7.50 5.55 3.79
C ALA A 193 -7.58 6.42 2.52
N ILE A 194 -6.44 6.90 2.02
CA ILE A 194 -6.37 7.64 0.75
C ILE A 194 -6.77 6.73 -0.43
N ALA A 195 -6.19 5.52 -0.50
CA ALA A 195 -6.48 4.56 -1.57
C ALA A 195 -7.95 4.13 -1.56
N VAL A 196 -8.50 3.81 -0.39
CA VAL A 196 -9.91 3.47 -0.19
C VAL A 196 -10.82 4.64 -0.59
N GLY A 197 -10.49 5.86 -0.19
CA GLY A 197 -11.30 7.03 -0.54
C GLY A 197 -11.31 7.32 -2.04
N PHE A 198 -10.16 7.28 -2.71
CA PHE A 198 -10.13 7.43 -4.17
C PHE A 198 -10.81 6.27 -4.89
N GLY A 199 -10.59 5.03 -4.43
CA GLY A 199 -11.26 3.84 -4.98
C GLY A 199 -12.78 3.94 -4.89
N ALA A 200 -13.32 4.27 -3.71
CA ALA A 200 -14.75 4.53 -3.52
C ALA A 200 -15.24 5.68 -4.41
N GLY A 201 -14.47 6.78 -4.45
CA GLY A 201 -14.77 7.95 -5.26
C GLY A 201 -14.99 7.61 -6.73
N LEU A 202 -14.02 6.91 -7.31
CA LEU A 202 -14.00 6.49 -8.72
C LEU A 202 -15.08 5.45 -9.00
N TRP A 203 -15.30 4.51 -8.08
CA TRP A 203 -16.38 3.52 -8.21
C TRP A 203 -17.76 4.17 -8.30
N TRP A 204 -18.03 5.14 -7.42
CA TRP A 204 -19.30 5.84 -7.44
C TRP A 204 -19.45 6.74 -8.68
N LEU A 205 -18.37 7.32 -9.18
CA LEU A 205 -18.37 8.01 -10.48
C LEU A 205 -18.70 7.06 -11.65
N PHE A 206 -18.17 5.84 -11.64
CA PHE A 206 -18.51 4.83 -12.64
C PHE A 206 -20.02 4.56 -12.66
N HIS A 207 -20.63 4.33 -11.49
CA HIS A 207 -22.07 4.13 -11.40
C HIS A 207 -22.90 5.38 -11.72
N ALA A 208 -22.37 6.58 -11.50
CA ALA A 208 -23.02 7.81 -11.93
C ALA A 208 -23.07 7.92 -13.46
N GLY A 209 -22.06 7.38 -14.15
CA GLY A 209 -21.96 7.37 -15.61
C GLY A 209 -22.78 6.33 -16.34
N HIS A 210 -23.36 5.34 -15.64
CA HIS A 210 -24.12 4.25 -16.27
C HIS A 210 -25.18 4.78 -17.27
N PRO A 211 -25.45 4.11 -18.41
CA PRO A 211 -26.22 4.68 -19.52
C PRO A 211 -27.62 5.20 -19.14
N GLU A 212 -28.25 4.59 -18.13
CA GLU A 212 -29.57 4.99 -17.63
C GLU A 212 -29.56 6.30 -16.82
N ARG A 213 -28.39 6.69 -16.31
CA ARG A 213 -28.20 7.84 -15.45
C ARG A 213 -27.44 8.95 -16.16
N CYS A 214 -26.39 8.62 -16.91
CA CYS A 214 -25.51 9.53 -17.65
C CYS A 214 -25.19 10.82 -16.89
N PHE A 215 -24.78 10.69 -15.62
CA PHE A 215 -24.47 11.80 -14.71
C PHE A 215 -25.62 12.80 -14.46
N GLY A 216 -26.85 12.49 -14.85
CA GLY A 216 -28.03 13.32 -14.63
C GLY A 216 -28.54 13.30 -13.18
N ALA A 217 -29.71 13.91 -12.93
CA ALA A 217 -30.27 14.04 -11.58
C ALA A 217 -30.47 12.70 -10.86
N LYS A 218 -30.77 11.62 -11.60
CA LYS A 218 -30.89 10.25 -11.05
C LYS A 218 -29.56 9.70 -10.50
N ALA A 219 -28.43 10.28 -10.88
CA ALA A 219 -27.09 9.94 -10.39
C ALA A 219 -26.71 10.69 -9.10
N PHE A 220 -27.59 11.53 -8.54
CA PHE A 220 -27.25 12.38 -7.39
C PHE A 220 -26.71 11.59 -6.17
N PRO A 221 -27.29 10.44 -5.76
CA PRO A 221 -26.73 9.66 -4.65
C PRO A 221 -25.30 9.19 -4.92
N GLN A 222 -25.00 8.80 -6.16
CA GLN A 222 -23.67 8.37 -6.58
C GLN A 222 -22.68 9.54 -6.59
N TRP A 223 -23.10 10.73 -7.04
CA TRP A 223 -22.28 11.94 -6.93
C TRP A 223 -21.92 12.27 -5.48
N MET A 224 -22.87 12.16 -4.55
CA MET A 224 -22.60 12.43 -3.15
C MET A 224 -21.61 11.42 -2.55
N LEU A 225 -21.78 10.14 -2.84
CA LEU A 225 -20.84 9.10 -2.38
C LEU A 225 -19.46 9.23 -3.03
N ALA A 226 -19.40 9.64 -4.31
CA ALA A 226 -18.15 9.94 -4.99
C ALA A 226 -17.40 11.11 -4.32
N LEU A 227 -18.12 12.20 -4.02
CA LEU A 227 -17.58 13.37 -3.33
C LEU A 227 -17.12 13.01 -1.91
N LEU A 228 -17.85 12.16 -1.19
CA LEU A 228 -17.43 11.67 0.13
C LEU A 228 -16.13 10.86 0.04
N GLY A 229 -16.03 9.96 -0.95
CA GLY A 229 -14.81 9.18 -1.21
C GLY A 229 -13.59 10.06 -1.52
N VAL A 230 -13.69 10.88 -2.58
CA VAL A 230 -12.62 11.77 -3.04
C VAL A 230 -12.30 12.83 -1.98
N GLY A 231 -13.31 13.45 -1.38
CA GLY A 231 -13.16 14.45 -0.33
C GLY A 231 -12.47 13.89 0.90
N GLY A 232 -12.84 12.68 1.35
CA GLY A 232 -12.17 11.99 2.44
C GLY A 232 -10.70 11.64 2.12
N ALA A 233 -10.42 11.22 0.89
CA ALA A 233 -9.05 10.95 0.43
C ALA A 233 -8.19 12.21 0.40
N ILE A 234 -8.70 13.31 -0.16
CA ILE A 234 -8.02 14.61 -0.21
C ILE A 234 -7.81 15.15 1.21
N ALA A 235 -8.83 15.08 2.08
CA ALA A 235 -8.70 15.48 3.48
C ALA A 235 -7.61 14.67 4.19
N THR A 236 -7.57 13.36 4.00
CA THR A 236 -6.50 12.51 4.55
C THR A 236 -5.12 12.91 4.02
N LEU A 237 -5.00 13.16 2.72
CA LEU A 237 -3.76 13.56 2.08
C LEU A 237 -3.23 14.91 2.60
N LEU A 238 -4.11 15.90 2.75
CA LEU A 238 -3.77 17.27 3.13
C LEU A 238 -3.59 17.43 4.64
N LEU A 239 -4.41 16.76 5.45
CA LEU A 239 -4.52 17.02 6.88
C LEU A 239 -3.71 16.04 7.72
N ALA A 240 -3.52 14.79 7.28
CA ALA A 240 -2.66 13.87 8.00
C ALA A 240 -1.20 14.33 7.82
N PRO A 241 -0.44 14.64 8.88
CA PRO A 241 0.97 14.98 8.71
C PRO A 241 1.75 13.74 8.26
N SER A 242 2.68 13.92 7.32
CA SER A 242 3.59 12.85 6.93
C SER A 242 4.57 12.59 8.05
N GLU A 243 4.86 11.32 8.34
CA GLU A 243 5.83 10.93 9.37
C GLU A 243 7.19 11.62 9.19
N THR A 244 7.67 11.74 7.95
CA THR A 244 8.91 12.47 7.65
C THR A 244 8.88 13.94 8.07
N ARG A 245 7.74 14.63 7.93
CA ARG A 245 7.59 16.02 8.40
C ARG A 245 7.54 16.08 9.92
N VAL A 246 6.87 15.12 10.55
CA VAL A 246 6.80 15.03 12.01
C VAL A 246 8.19 14.79 12.58
N ILE A 247 8.95 13.84 12.03
CA ILE A 247 10.33 13.57 12.42
C ILE A 247 11.23 14.79 12.18
N ALA A 248 11.12 15.43 11.02
CA ALA A 248 11.94 16.61 10.70
C ALA A 248 11.67 17.76 11.69
N ARG A 249 10.40 18.06 11.98
CA ARG A 249 10.02 19.06 12.99
C ARG A 249 10.44 18.66 14.40
N LEU A 250 10.33 17.38 14.73
CA LEU A 250 10.74 16.88 16.03
C LEU A 250 12.26 17.07 16.20
N ARG A 251 13.06 16.68 15.20
CA ARG A 251 14.51 16.92 15.16
C ARG A 251 14.85 18.40 15.28
N GLU A 252 14.20 19.24 14.48
CA GLU A 252 14.37 20.70 14.52
C GLU A 252 14.13 21.26 15.92
N ARG A 253 13.05 20.85 16.60
CA ARG A 253 12.75 21.27 17.97
C ARG A 253 13.74 20.76 19.02
N MET A 254 14.39 19.63 18.77
CA MET A 254 15.44 19.08 19.63
C MET A 254 16.84 19.63 19.26
N GLY A 255 16.95 20.57 18.32
CA GLY A 255 18.23 21.08 17.85
C GLY A 255 19.07 20.03 17.13
N LEU A 256 18.48 18.91 16.70
CA LEU A 256 19.17 17.90 15.92
C LEU A 256 19.23 18.35 14.46
N PRO A 257 20.37 18.19 13.78
CA PRO A 257 20.45 18.48 12.36
C PRO A 257 19.38 17.67 11.63
N THR A 258 18.58 18.34 10.81
CA THR A 258 17.75 17.63 9.85
C THR A 258 18.71 16.84 8.98
N ARG A 259 18.43 15.54 8.81
CA ARG A 259 19.22 14.71 7.90
C ARG A 259 18.91 15.20 6.50
N GLU A 260 19.59 16.27 6.08
CA GLU A 260 19.62 16.66 4.69
C GLU A 260 20.09 15.42 3.96
N VAL A 261 19.20 14.84 3.15
CA VAL A 261 19.59 13.84 2.19
C VAL A 261 20.69 14.52 1.40
N ARG A 262 21.96 14.18 1.65
CA ARG A 262 23.07 14.66 0.84
C ARG A 262 22.78 14.18 -0.57
N ILE A 263 22.17 15.05 -1.36
CA ILE A 263 21.96 14.83 -2.78
C ILE A 263 23.39 14.85 -3.33
N GLY A 264 23.92 13.67 -3.66
CA GLY A 264 25.19 13.58 -4.37
C GLY A 264 25.14 14.38 -5.69
N PRO A 265 26.23 14.47 -6.45
CA PRO A 265 26.24 15.20 -7.71
C PRO A 265 25.01 14.82 -8.56
N LYS A 266 24.10 15.79 -8.71
CA LYS A 266 22.69 15.63 -9.14
C LYS A 266 22.55 14.89 -10.47
N ASP A 267 23.59 14.90 -11.28
CA ASP A 267 23.60 14.33 -12.63
C ASP A 267 23.78 12.82 -12.60
N SER A 268 24.58 12.28 -11.68
CA SER A 268 24.84 10.83 -11.60
C SER A 268 23.57 10.02 -11.27
N ASP A 269 22.72 10.53 -10.37
CA ASP A 269 21.47 9.88 -10.01
C ASP A 269 20.41 10.02 -11.11
N LEU A 270 20.46 11.08 -11.92
CA LEU A 270 19.59 11.24 -13.08
C LEU A 270 19.94 10.21 -14.16
N PHE A 271 21.22 10.09 -14.54
CA PHE A 271 21.66 9.10 -15.51
C PHE A 271 21.38 7.67 -15.05
N ALA A 272 21.60 7.37 -13.77
CA ALA A 272 21.26 6.06 -13.22
C ALA A 272 19.74 5.80 -13.23
N THR A 273 18.91 6.83 -12.99
CA THR A 273 17.44 6.68 -13.11
C THR A 273 17.02 6.41 -14.55
N ILE A 274 17.58 7.15 -15.50
CA ILE A 274 17.30 6.99 -16.93
C ILE A 274 17.75 5.61 -17.40
N ALA A 275 18.94 5.15 -17.02
CA ALA A 275 19.45 3.83 -17.35
C ALA A 275 18.58 2.72 -16.77
N ALA A 276 18.16 2.83 -15.51
CA ALA A 276 17.27 1.86 -14.88
C ALA A 276 15.88 1.83 -15.52
N ALA A 277 15.34 3.00 -15.89
CA ALA A 277 14.07 3.10 -16.60
C ALA A 277 14.18 2.46 -17.99
N TRP A 278 15.26 2.72 -18.71
CA TRP A 278 15.54 2.08 -20.00
C TRP A 278 15.66 0.57 -19.89
N ALA A 279 16.34 0.04 -18.87
CA ALA A 279 16.42 -1.40 -18.63
C ALA A 279 15.02 -2.03 -18.46
N GLY A 280 14.14 -1.38 -17.69
CA GLY A 280 12.74 -1.81 -17.54
C GLY A 280 11.94 -1.77 -18.84
N LEU A 281 12.08 -0.71 -19.63
CA LEU A 281 11.35 -0.53 -20.89
C LEU A 281 11.88 -1.39 -22.04
N LEU A 282 13.17 -1.74 -22.03
CA LEU A 282 13.82 -2.55 -23.06
C LEU A 282 13.45 -4.04 -22.93
N LEU A 283 13.20 -4.52 -21.71
CA LEU A 283 12.96 -5.92 -21.41
C LEU A 283 11.80 -6.55 -22.21
N PRO A 284 10.60 -5.93 -22.34
CA PRO A 284 9.54 -6.46 -23.18
C PRO A 284 9.93 -6.62 -24.66
N TYR A 285 10.71 -5.68 -25.22
CA TYR A 285 11.18 -5.75 -26.60
C TYR A 285 12.16 -6.91 -26.80
N LEU A 286 13.08 -7.11 -25.86
CA LEU A 286 14.02 -8.23 -25.90
C LEU A 286 13.28 -9.57 -25.82
N LEU A 287 12.31 -9.71 -24.91
CA LEU A 287 11.51 -10.93 -24.78
C LEU A 287 10.65 -11.22 -26.00
N ARG A 288 10.15 -10.18 -26.67
CA ARG A 288 9.42 -10.30 -27.94
C ARG A 288 10.36 -10.71 -29.07
N GLY A 289 11.55 -10.12 -29.14
CA GLY A 289 12.59 -10.50 -30.10
C GLY A 289 13.00 -11.96 -29.94
N LEU A 290 13.26 -12.41 -28.72
CA LEU A 290 13.55 -13.82 -28.43
C LEU A 290 12.40 -14.75 -28.84
N GLY A 291 11.15 -14.34 -28.63
CA GLY A 291 9.99 -15.09 -29.12
C GLY A 291 9.96 -15.20 -30.66
N SER A 292 10.31 -14.13 -31.38
CA SER A 292 10.32 -14.12 -32.85
C SER A 292 11.37 -15.01 -33.49
N VAL A 293 12.46 -15.35 -32.77
CA VAL A 293 13.48 -16.31 -33.23
C VAL A 293 13.18 -17.75 -32.81
N GLY A 294 11.98 -18.01 -32.27
CA GLY A 294 11.54 -19.34 -31.86
C GLY A 294 12.16 -19.84 -30.55
N LEU A 295 12.69 -18.95 -29.71
CA LEU A 295 13.24 -19.35 -28.43
C LEU A 295 12.12 -19.87 -27.51
N HIS A 296 12.28 -21.07 -26.96
CA HIS A 296 11.29 -21.69 -26.07
C HIS A 296 11.01 -20.85 -24.82
N ASP A 297 9.81 -20.99 -24.25
CA ASP A 297 9.36 -20.17 -23.12
C ASP A 297 10.23 -20.31 -21.87
N LEU A 298 10.78 -21.51 -21.61
CA LEU A 298 11.73 -21.71 -20.51
C LEU A 298 13.00 -20.85 -20.68
N ALA A 299 13.52 -20.77 -21.91
CA ALA A 299 14.71 -19.97 -22.21
C ALA A 299 14.40 -18.47 -22.14
N ARG A 300 13.21 -18.05 -22.56
CA ARG A 300 12.73 -16.66 -22.41
C ARG A 300 12.55 -16.29 -20.94
N ALA A 301 11.98 -17.17 -20.12
CA ALA A 301 11.83 -16.99 -18.68
C ALA A 301 13.20 -16.91 -17.97
N ALA A 302 14.12 -17.80 -18.31
CA ALA A 302 15.49 -17.78 -17.78
C ALA A 302 16.23 -16.49 -18.16
N PHE A 303 16.11 -16.05 -19.42
CA PHE A 303 16.65 -14.76 -19.87
C PHE A 303 16.07 -13.59 -19.07
N PHE A 304 14.75 -13.56 -18.89
CA PHE A 304 14.07 -12.53 -18.12
C PHE A 304 14.57 -12.45 -16.67
N VAL A 305 14.63 -13.58 -15.96
CA VAL A 305 15.13 -13.62 -14.57
C VAL A 305 16.60 -13.20 -14.52
N GLY A 306 17.42 -13.72 -15.44
CA GLY A 306 18.84 -13.39 -15.54
C GLY A 306 19.09 -11.91 -15.81
N PHE A 307 18.31 -11.29 -16.70
CA PHE A 307 18.39 -9.86 -17.02
C PHE A 307 18.10 -8.99 -15.79
N CYS A 308 16.98 -9.26 -15.10
CA CYS A 308 16.59 -8.52 -13.90
C CYS A 308 17.62 -8.67 -12.78
N LEU A 309 18.12 -9.88 -12.56
CA LEU A 309 19.16 -10.17 -11.56
C LEU A 309 20.46 -9.44 -11.91
N ALA A 310 20.91 -9.50 -13.17
CA ALA A 310 22.11 -8.82 -13.61
C ALA A 310 22.00 -7.30 -13.44
N ALA A 311 20.88 -6.70 -13.85
CA ALA A 311 20.63 -5.27 -13.67
C ALA A 311 20.70 -4.86 -12.18
N PHE A 312 20.10 -5.66 -11.29
CA PHE A 312 20.15 -5.43 -9.85
C PHE A 312 21.55 -5.61 -9.26
N LEU A 313 22.29 -6.65 -9.64
CA LEU A 313 23.64 -6.90 -9.14
C LEU A 313 24.64 -5.85 -9.64
N VAL A 314 24.57 -5.45 -10.91
CA VAL A 314 25.38 -4.34 -11.46
C VAL A 314 25.08 -3.05 -10.69
N PHE A 315 23.81 -2.79 -10.38
CA PHE A 315 23.43 -1.64 -9.58
C PHE A 315 24.01 -1.70 -8.15
N LEU A 316 23.89 -2.85 -7.46
CA LEU A 316 24.46 -3.04 -6.13
C LEU A 316 26.00 -2.90 -6.12
N ALA A 317 26.67 -3.42 -7.16
CA ALA A 317 28.11 -3.31 -7.31
C ALA A 317 28.54 -1.85 -7.56
N TRP A 318 27.78 -1.11 -8.36
CA TRP A 318 28.03 0.30 -8.63
C TRP A 318 27.78 1.19 -7.40
N ARG A 319 26.79 0.85 -6.57
CA ARG A 319 26.40 1.63 -5.38
C ARG A 319 26.15 0.71 -4.19
N ARG A 320 27.22 0.40 -3.45
CA ARG A 320 27.12 -0.27 -2.13
C ARG A 320 26.28 0.59 -1.18
N GLU A 321 25.21 0.01 -0.65
CA GLU A 321 24.41 0.61 0.41
C GLU A 321 24.75 0.03 1.77
N GLU A 322 24.76 0.89 2.79
CA GLU A 322 25.10 0.53 4.17
C GLU A 322 23.88 0.25 5.06
N SER A 323 22.70 -0.06 4.51
CA SER A 323 21.56 -0.41 5.36
C SER A 323 21.77 -1.81 5.96
N ARG A 324 22.26 -1.88 7.21
CA ARG A 324 22.68 -3.12 7.90
C ARG A 324 21.59 -3.83 8.72
N VAL A 325 20.37 -3.30 8.80
CA VAL A 325 19.35 -3.86 9.69
C VAL A 325 18.55 -4.93 8.97
N ALA A 326 18.75 -6.19 9.36
CA ALA A 326 17.94 -7.31 8.91
C ALA A 326 16.48 -7.12 9.37
N PRO A 327 15.48 -7.40 8.53
CA PRO A 327 14.09 -7.23 8.92
C PRO A 327 13.65 -8.30 9.91
N ARG A 328 12.78 -7.90 10.83
CA ARG A 328 12.01 -8.86 11.63
C ARG A 328 10.93 -9.48 10.74
N PHE A 329 10.90 -10.80 10.64
CA PHE A 329 9.95 -11.54 9.80
C PHE A 329 8.49 -11.12 10.00
N ALA A 330 8.08 -10.91 11.25
CA ALA A 330 6.73 -10.44 11.59
C ALA A 330 6.38 -9.11 10.89
N TRP A 331 7.33 -8.19 10.75
CA TRP A 331 7.08 -6.92 10.08
C TRP A 331 6.98 -7.05 8.57
N LEU A 332 7.71 -8.01 8.00
CA LEU A 332 7.62 -8.36 6.59
C LEU A 332 6.24 -8.96 6.26
N ALA A 333 5.71 -9.83 7.13
CA ALA A 333 4.36 -10.38 6.99
C ALA A 333 3.28 -9.30 7.04
N VAL A 334 3.37 -8.35 7.99
CA VAL A 334 2.42 -7.25 8.07
C VAL A 334 2.54 -6.32 6.86
N ALA A 335 3.76 -5.97 6.44
CA ALA A 335 3.98 -5.16 5.25
C ALA A 335 3.41 -5.83 3.99
N ALA A 336 3.59 -7.15 3.86
CA ALA A 336 3.06 -7.92 2.74
C ALA A 336 1.53 -7.95 2.74
N ALA A 337 0.90 -8.15 3.91
CA ALA A 337 -0.56 -8.18 4.07
C ALA A 337 -1.19 -6.80 3.81
N LEU A 338 -0.61 -5.73 4.38
CA LEU A 338 -1.02 -4.35 4.08
C LEU A 338 -0.82 -4.03 2.61
N GLY A 339 0.30 -4.48 2.04
CA GLY A 339 0.60 -4.34 0.63
C GLY A 339 -0.42 -5.00 -0.27
N PHE A 340 -0.88 -6.21 0.09
CA PHE A 340 -1.95 -6.89 -0.64
C PHE A 340 -3.23 -6.06 -0.61
N GLY A 341 -3.63 -5.54 0.55
CA GLY A 341 -4.79 -4.64 0.67
C GLY A 341 -4.68 -3.37 -0.18
N ILE A 342 -3.49 -2.73 -0.21
CA ILE A 342 -3.23 -1.56 -1.07
C ILE A 342 -3.31 -1.96 -2.54
N THR A 343 -2.76 -3.12 -2.90
CA THR A 343 -2.76 -3.65 -4.28
C THR A 343 -4.18 -3.88 -4.77
N THR A 344 -5.03 -4.53 -3.97
CA THR A 344 -6.46 -4.71 -4.24
C THR A 344 -7.15 -3.36 -4.41
N ALA A 345 -6.94 -2.40 -3.51
CA ALA A 345 -7.55 -1.09 -3.61
C ALA A 345 -7.12 -0.34 -4.89
N CYS A 346 -5.84 -0.41 -5.26
CA CYS A 346 -5.32 0.21 -6.48
C CYS A 346 -5.84 -0.47 -7.75
N ASP A 347 -5.96 -1.79 -7.80
CA ASP A 347 -6.54 -2.52 -8.93
C ASP A 347 -8.02 -2.17 -9.12
N VAL A 348 -8.81 -2.17 -8.02
CA VAL A 348 -10.21 -1.75 -8.04
C VAL A 348 -10.34 -0.30 -8.51
N ALA A 349 -9.54 0.62 -7.95
CA ALA A 349 -9.54 2.02 -8.35
C ALA A 349 -9.18 2.20 -9.82
N ALA A 350 -8.18 1.46 -10.33
CA ALA A 350 -7.76 1.54 -11.73
C ALA A 350 -8.86 1.06 -12.68
N ARG A 351 -9.52 -0.07 -12.36
CA ARG A 351 -10.65 -0.60 -13.14
C ARG A 351 -11.86 0.33 -13.09
N ALA A 352 -12.20 0.84 -11.91
CA ALA A 352 -13.28 1.81 -11.72
C ALA A 352 -13.02 3.11 -12.49
N SER A 353 -11.79 3.62 -12.47
CA SER A 353 -11.40 4.80 -13.25
C SER A 353 -11.61 4.58 -14.74
N PHE A 354 -11.09 3.46 -15.26
CA PHE A 354 -11.21 3.17 -16.68
C PHE A 354 -12.66 2.96 -17.09
N GLY A 355 -13.44 2.20 -16.30
CA GLY A 355 -14.88 2.05 -16.49
C GLY A 355 -15.61 3.39 -16.48
N THR A 356 -15.28 4.28 -15.54
CA THR A 356 -15.86 5.64 -15.48
C THR A 356 -15.60 6.41 -16.78
N ILE A 357 -14.39 6.32 -17.32
CA ILE A 357 -14.03 6.98 -18.58
C ILE A 357 -14.83 6.38 -19.74
N VAL A 358 -15.00 5.05 -19.79
CA VAL A 358 -15.81 4.38 -20.80
C VAL A 358 -17.26 4.86 -20.73
N GLU A 359 -17.88 4.86 -19.54
CA GLU A 359 -19.28 5.28 -19.37
C GLU A 359 -19.47 6.78 -19.65
N LEU A 360 -18.54 7.63 -19.21
CA LEU A 360 -18.53 9.05 -19.56
C LEU A 360 -18.46 9.26 -21.07
N GLN A 361 -17.61 8.49 -21.76
CA GLN A 361 -17.54 8.52 -23.21
C GLN A 361 -18.84 7.99 -23.85
N THR A 362 -19.50 6.99 -23.27
CA THR A 362 -20.81 6.54 -23.76
C THR A 362 -21.84 7.67 -23.72
N CYS A 363 -21.81 8.52 -22.70
CA CYS A 363 -22.75 9.63 -22.56
C CYS A 363 -22.39 10.84 -23.43
N VAL A 364 -21.10 11.17 -23.59
CA VAL A 364 -20.65 12.39 -24.29
C VAL A 364 -20.34 12.15 -25.76
N ALA A 365 -19.75 11.00 -26.10
CA ALA A 365 -19.31 10.65 -27.44
C ALA A 365 -19.47 9.13 -27.71
N PRO A 366 -20.69 8.63 -27.92
CA PRO A 366 -20.99 7.19 -28.01
C PRO A 366 -20.12 6.44 -29.04
N GLN A 367 -19.71 7.09 -30.12
CA GLN A 367 -18.85 6.50 -31.15
C GLN A 367 -17.44 6.19 -30.62
N ALA A 368 -16.88 7.06 -29.77
CA ALA A 368 -15.57 6.86 -29.15
C ALA A 368 -15.61 5.79 -28.05
N ALA A 369 -16.75 5.66 -27.34
CA ALA A 369 -16.97 4.65 -26.30
C ALA A 369 -16.77 3.22 -26.82
N ASN A 370 -17.21 2.93 -28.05
CA ASN A 370 -17.02 1.63 -28.68
C ASN A 370 -15.55 1.23 -28.80
N LYS A 371 -14.65 2.19 -29.05
CA LYS A 371 -13.20 1.92 -29.13
C LYS A 371 -12.64 1.59 -27.76
N LEU A 372 -13.02 2.33 -26.71
CA LEU A 372 -12.55 2.07 -25.36
C LEU A 372 -13.11 0.77 -24.79
N LYS A 373 -14.38 0.45 -25.08
CA LYS A 373 -15.00 -0.82 -24.71
C LYS A 373 -14.27 -2.01 -25.35
N LYS A 374 -13.88 -1.90 -26.62
CA LYS A 374 -13.04 -2.93 -27.28
C LYS A 374 -11.68 -3.09 -26.60
N VAL A 375 -11.06 -1.99 -26.16
CA VAL A 375 -9.81 -2.05 -25.37
C VAL A 375 -10.05 -2.78 -24.04
N GLN A 376 -11.14 -2.45 -23.33
CA GLN A 376 -11.51 -3.12 -22.08
C GLN A 376 -11.74 -4.63 -22.28
N GLU A 377 -12.48 -5.00 -23.33
CA GLU A 377 -12.76 -6.39 -23.68
C GLU A 377 -11.49 -7.14 -24.09
N SER A 378 -10.58 -6.51 -24.84
CA SER A 378 -9.27 -7.10 -25.17
C SER A 378 -8.46 -7.38 -23.91
N SER A 379 -8.37 -6.39 -23.01
CA SER A 379 -7.67 -6.54 -21.72
C SER A 379 -8.22 -7.70 -20.90
N ALA A 380 -9.55 -7.80 -20.81
CA ALA A 380 -10.22 -8.87 -20.10
C ALA A 380 -9.94 -10.25 -20.73
N ARG A 381 -9.97 -10.36 -22.07
CA ARG A 381 -9.68 -11.60 -22.79
C ARG A 381 -8.22 -12.04 -22.63
N GLU A 382 -7.28 -11.12 -22.75
CA GLU A 382 -5.85 -11.37 -22.58
C GLU A 382 -5.55 -11.84 -21.15
N THR A 383 -6.08 -11.15 -20.14
CA THR A 383 -5.92 -11.52 -18.72
C THR A 383 -6.53 -12.89 -18.42
N THR A 384 -7.69 -13.18 -19.01
CA THR A 384 -8.38 -14.48 -18.90
C THR A 384 -7.55 -15.61 -19.51
N ALA A 385 -6.97 -15.38 -20.69
CA ALA A 385 -6.10 -16.36 -21.36
C ALA A 385 -4.82 -16.63 -20.54
N ALA A 386 -4.12 -15.57 -20.11
CA ALA A 386 -2.91 -15.68 -19.29
C ALA A 386 -3.17 -16.42 -17.96
N ARG A 387 -4.31 -16.17 -17.31
CA ARG A 387 -4.71 -16.89 -16.09
C ARG A 387 -4.98 -18.36 -16.36
N LYS A 388 -5.67 -18.69 -17.46
CA LYS A 388 -5.95 -20.08 -17.84
C LYS A 388 -4.65 -20.85 -18.10
N GLU A 389 -3.69 -20.24 -18.78
CA GLU A 389 -2.36 -20.80 -18.99
C GLU A 389 -1.63 -21.04 -17.67
N THR A 390 -1.60 -20.03 -16.79
CA THR A 390 -1.02 -20.11 -15.45
C THR A 390 -1.66 -21.21 -14.59
N GLN A 391 -2.96 -21.45 -14.72
CA GLN A 391 -3.68 -22.50 -13.98
C GLN A 391 -3.42 -23.91 -14.49
N THR A 392 -3.12 -24.06 -15.78
CA THR A 392 -3.02 -25.37 -16.43
C THR A 392 -1.58 -25.85 -16.56
N GLN A 393 -0.60 -24.94 -16.49
CA GLN A 393 0.80 -25.26 -16.66
C GLN A 393 1.61 -24.93 -15.40
N ALA A 394 2.19 -25.95 -14.78
CA ALA A 394 2.98 -25.79 -13.55
C ALA A 394 4.18 -24.83 -13.73
N LEU A 395 4.84 -24.86 -14.89
CA LEU A 395 5.95 -23.94 -15.17
C LEU A 395 5.44 -22.49 -15.24
N ALA A 396 4.35 -22.23 -15.97
CA ALA A 396 3.75 -20.90 -16.05
C ALA A 396 3.31 -20.41 -14.66
N PHE A 397 2.74 -21.28 -13.83
CA PHE A 397 2.41 -20.99 -12.44
C PHE A 397 3.63 -20.51 -11.65
N TRP A 398 4.71 -21.29 -11.61
CA TRP A 398 5.90 -20.94 -10.83
C TRP A 398 6.58 -19.67 -11.34
N VAL A 399 6.62 -19.47 -12.66
CA VAL A 399 7.17 -18.26 -13.26
C VAL A 399 6.32 -17.05 -12.90
N ALA A 400 5.00 -17.11 -13.11
CA ALA A 400 4.10 -15.98 -12.88
C ALA A 400 3.93 -15.64 -11.39
N VAL A 401 3.95 -16.63 -10.49
CA VAL A 401 3.69 -16.43 -9.06
C VAL A 401 4.95 -16.14 -8.26
N LEU A 402 6.11 -16.69 -8.64
CA LEU A 402 7.34 -16.50 -7.86
C LEU A 402 8.45 -15.79 -8.65
N ALA A 403 8.87 -16.37 -9.78
CA ALA A 403 10.08 -15.91 -10.46
C ALA A 403 9.93 -14.49 -11.02
N ALA A 404 8.80 -14.20 -11.67
CA ALA A 404 8.48 -12.88 -12.22
C ALA A 404 8.33 -11.80 -11.15
N PRO A 405 7.51 -11.98 -10.10
CA PRO A 405 7.44 -11.04 -9.00
C PRO A 405 8.81 -10.72 -8.40
N LEU A 406 9.62 -11.74 -8.11
CA LEU A 406 10.95 -11.51 -7.53
C LEU A 406 11.85 -10.70 -8.48
N ALA A 407 11.95 -11.12 -9.74
CA ALA A 407 12.78 -10.47 -10.75
C ALA A 407 12.34 -9.02 -11.01
N GLU A 408 11.04 -8.78 -11.18
CA GLU A 408 10.48 -7.45 -11.42
C GLU A 408 10.72 -6.54 -10.22
N GLU A 409 10.47 -6.99 -8.99
CA GLU A 409 10.69 -6.14 -7.83
C GLU A 409 12.17 -5.81 -7.60
N MET A 410 13.10 -6.70 -7.95
CA MET A 410 14.54 -6.39 -7.94
C MET A 410 14.89 -5.28 -8.95
N LEU A 411 14.33 -5.33 -10.15
CA LEU A 411 14.55 -4.32 -11.18
C LEU A 411 13.86 -2.99 -10.83
N TYR A 412 12.55 -3.01 -10.62
CA TYR A 412 11.77 -1.79 -10.45
C TYR A 412 11.93 -1.16 -9.06
N ARG A 413 12.02 -1.94 -7.98
CA ARG A 413 12.07 -1.41 -6.59
C ARG A 413 13.50 -1.41 -6.08
N GLY A 414 14.21 -2.50 -6.32
CA GLY A 414 15.63 -2.64 -5.96
C GLY A 414 16.54 -1.68 -6.71
N THR A 415 16.24 -1.38 -7.98
CA THR A 415 17.08 -0.53 -8.83
C THR A 415 16.40 0.80 -9.15
N LEU A 416 15.35 0.81 -9.99
CA LEU A 416 14.77 2.05 -10.53
C LEU A 416 14.24 2.99 -9.45
N GLN A 417 13.30 2.53 -8.62
CA GLN A 417 12.68 3.37 -7.58
C GLN A 417 13.72 3.86 -6.58
N ARG A 418 14.65 2.99 -6.19
CA ARG A 418 15.71 3.33 -5.24
C ARG A 418 16.60 4.45 -5.75
N VAL A 419 17.00 4.43 -7.02
CA VAL A 419 17.78 5.51 -7.63
C VAL A 419 16.96 6.78 -7.78
N ALA A 420 15.74 6.66 -8.33
CA ALA A 420 14.83 7.78 -8.50
C ALA A 420 14.55 8.48 -7.16
N ARG A 421 14.48 7.73 -6.07
CA ARG A 421 14.22 8.25 -4.72
C ARG A 421 15.29 9.20 -4.24
N ARG A 422 16.56 8.99 -4.60
CA ARG A 422 17.68 9.88 -4.22
C ARG A 422 17.58 11.23 -4.91
N ARG A 423 17.12 11.25 -6.16
CA ARG A 423 17.04 12.47 -6.98
C ARG A 423 15.74 13.25 -6.81
N PHE A 424 14.62 12.53 -6.78
CA PHE A 424 13.27 13.11 -6.85
C PHE A 424 12.49 12.96 -5.54
N GLY A 425 13.03 12.21 -4.57
CA GLY A 425 12.36 11.88 -3.33
C GLY A 425 11.36 10.73 -3.48
N SER A 426 10.92 10.20 -2.34
CA SER A 426 10.03 9.03 -2.21
C SER A 426 8.74 9.12 -3.04
N ARG A 427 8.09 10.28 -3.07
CA ARG A 427 6.81 10.44 -3.79
C ARG A 427 6.96 10.27 -5.29
N TRP A 428 7.92 10.98 -5.88
CA TRP A 428 8.14 10.95 -7.32
C TRP A 428 8.78 9.64 -7.76
N SER A 429 9.63 9.02 -6.93
CA SER A 429 10.19 7.71 -7.24
C SER A 429 9.12 6.62 -7.35
N MET A 430 8.09 6.65 -6.50
CA MET A 430 6.95 5.76 -6.62
C MET A 430 6.23 5.95 -7.96
N VAL A 431 5.92 7.20 -8.34
CA VAL A 431 5.23 7.52 -9.59
C VAL A 431 6.06 7.12 -10.81
N ILE A 432 7.36 7.45 -10.83
CA ILE A 432 8.28 7.10 -11.92
C ILE A 432 8.37 5.58 -12.08
N SER A 433 8.59 4.85 -10.98
CA SER A 433 8.70 3.39 -11.01
C SER A 433 7.40 2.74 -11.48
N ALA A 434 6.26 3.17 -10.94
CA ALA A 434 4.93 2.69 -11.35
C ALA A 434 4.63 2.98 -12.83
N LEU A 435 5.01 4.16 -13.33
CA LEU A 435 4.84 4.54 -14.72
C LEU A 435 5.66 3.65 -15.65
N VAL A 436 6.95 3.46 -15.38
CA VAL A 436 7.82 2.58 -16.18
C VAL A 436 7.29 1.14 -16.13
N PHE A 437 6.89 0.65 -14.95
CA PHE A 437 6.28 -0.67 -14.79
C PHE A 437 5.00 -0.83 -15.64
N GLY A 438 4.10 0.15 -15.59
CA GLY A 438 2.87 0.17 -16.37
C GLY A 438 3.13 0.23 -17.87
N VAL A 439 4.07 1.07 -18.33
CA VAL A 439 4.45 1.15 -19.75
C VAL A 439 5.08 -0.16 -20.22
N ALA A 440 6.00 -0.75 -19.45
CA ALA A 440 6.61 -2.04 -19.81
C ALA A 440 5.56 -3.13 -20.02
N HIS A 441 4.53 -3.17 -19.18
CA HIS A 441 3.39 -4.06 -19.36
C HIS A 441 2.52 -3.68 -20.55
N ALA A 442 2.30 -2.39 -20.82
CA ALA A 442 1.55 -1.94 -21.99
C ALA A 442 2.22 -2.34 -23.32
N LEU A 443 3.55 -2.47 -23.33
CA LEU A 443 4.28 -2.95 -24.52
C LEU A 443 4.03 -4.44 -24.80
N ALA A 444 3.72 -5.23 -23.77
CA ALA A 444 3.34 -6.63 -23.90
C ALA A 444 1.82 -6.81 -24.08
N PHE A 445 1.03 -6.04 -23.33
CA PHE A 445 -0.43 -6.07 -23.23
C PHE A 445 -0.97 -4.64 -23.32
N PRO A 446 -1.20 -4.09 -24.53
CA PRO A 446 -1.54 -2.68 -24.74
C PRO A 446 -2.72 -2.17 -23.90
N ALA A 447 -3.67 -3.05 -23.60
CA ALA A 447 -4.88 -2.70 -22.87
C ALA A 447 -4.72 -2.76 -21.33
N ALA A 448 -3.57 -3.18 -20.80
CA ALA A 448 -3.37 -3.41 -19.37
C ALA A 448 -2.60 -2.28 -18.64
N PHE A 449 -2.23 -1.20 -19.34
CA PHE A 449 -1.44 -0.09 -18.78
C PHE A 449 -1.98 0.42 -17.44
N TYR A 450 -3.27 0.77 -17.38
CA TYR A 450 -3.87 1.41 -16.20
C TYR A 450 -3.86 0.47 -14.98
N GLN A 451 -4.09 -0.83 -15.20
CA GLN A 451 -4.06 -1.84 -14.16
C GLN A 451 -2.65 -2.00 -13.61
N HIS A 452 -1.66 -2.22 -14.49
CA HIS A 452 -0.27 -2.39 -14.07
C HIS A 452 0.34 -1.12 -13.49
N PHE A 453 -0.07 0.08 -13.94
CA PHE A 453 0.31 1.32 -13.27
C PHE A 453 -0.18 1.36 -11.82
N GLY A 454 -1.45 0.99 -11.58
CA GLY A 454 -2.02 0.90 -10.23
C GLY A 454 -1.30 -0.12 -9.35
N LEU A 455 -1.06 -1.33 -9.84
CA LEU A 455 -0.24 -2.35 -9.16
C LEU A 455 1.17 -1.84 -8.89
N GLY A 456 1.76 -1.18 -9.89
CA GLY A 456 3.09 -0.62 -9.83
C GLY A 456 3.24 0.38 -8.69
N LEU A 457 2.22 1.23 -8.50
CA LEU A 457 2.13 2.20 -7.42
C LEU A 457 1.95 1.53 -6.05
N ALA A 458 1.13 0.47 -5.97
CA ALA A 458 0.93 -0.30 -4.74
C ALA A 458 2.24 -0.95 -4.27
N PHE A 459 2.93 -1.66 -5.15
CA PHE A 459 4.23 -2.28 -4.86
C PHE A 459 5.29 -1.22 -4.48
N ALA A 460 5.29 -0.09 -5.18
CA ALA A 460 6.17 1.03 -4.85
C ALA A 460 5.88 1.60 -3.44
N ALA A 461 4.62 1.67 -3.03
CA ALA A 461 4.23 2.09 -1.68
C ALA A 461 4.66 1.07 -0.62
N VAL A 462 4.51 -0.23 -0.88
CA VAL A 462 4.98 -1.31 0.01
C VAL A 462 6.48 -1.20 0.23
N PHE A 463 7.25 -0.98 -0.84
CA PHE A 463 8.69 -0.76 -0.75
C PHE A 463 9.03 0.40 0.20
N GLU A 464 8.35 1.55 0.09
CA GLU A 464 8.59 2.70 0.98
C GLU A 464 8.16 2.41 2.43
N LEU A 465 7.01 1.77 2.63
CA LEU A 465 6.48 1.42 3.95
C LEU A 465 7.39 0.43 4.71
N ALA A 466 8.02 -0.48 3.98
CA ALA A 466 8.99 -1.43 4.51
C ALA A 466 10.42 -0.86 4.63
N GLY A 467 10.60 0.45 4.42
CA GLY A 467 11.86 1.16 4.70
C GLY A 467 12.75 1.44 3.48
N ALA A 468 12.27 1.15 2.26
CA ALA A 468 12.95 1.45 0.99
C ALA A 468 14.36 0.85 0.84
N GLY A 469 14.65 -0.25 1.55
CA GLY A 469 15.89 -1.02 1.48
C GLY A 469 15.67 -2.43 0.92
N ALA A 470 16.58 -3.37 1.24
CA ALA A 470 16.44 -4.79 0.85
C ALA A 470 15.14 -5.40 1.38
N VAL A 471 14.76 -5.07 2.62
CA VAL A 471 13.47 -5.43 3.24
C VAL A 471 12.30 -4.99 2.37
N GLY A 472 12.35 -3.77 1.86
CA GLY A 472 11.31 -3.22 1.00
C GLY A 472 11.16 -3.98 -0.30
N VAL A 473 12.27 -4.42 -0.90
CA VAL A 473 12.24 -5.25 -2.11
C VAL A 473 11.58 -6.59 -1.81
N VAL A 474 11.95 -7.26 -0.71
CA VAL A 474 11.35 -8.54 -0.34
C VAL A 474 9.87 -8.40 0.02
N ALA A 475 9.49 -7.36 0.76
CA ALA A 475 8.09 -7.09 1.09
C ALA A 475 7.26 -6.83 -0.18
N SER A 476 7.80 -6.02 -1.11
CA SER A 476 7.16 -5.76 -2.40
C SER A 476 7.02 -7.05 -3.22
N ALA A 477 8.07 -7.87 -3.28
CA ALA A 477 8.08 -9.15 -4.01
C ALA A 477 7.07 -10.13 -3.42
N ALA A 478 6.98 -10.20 -2.10
CA ALA A 478 5.99 -11.02 -1.42
C ALA A 478 4.57 -10.54 -1.72
N THR A 479 4.30 -9.23 -1.64
CA THR A 479 2.99 -8.67 -2.03
C THR A 479 2.63 -8.97 -3.48
N HIS A 480 3.58 -8.82 -4.40
CA HIS A 480 3.39 -9.10 -5.82
C HIS A 480 3.14 -10.60 -6.06
N ALA A 481 3.92 -11.48 -5.44
CA ALA A 481 3.73 -12.93 -5.50
C ALA A 481 2.36 -13.36 -4.95
N LEU A 482 1.95 -12.80 -3.81
CA LEU A 482 0.63 -13.04 -3.23
C LEU A 482 -0.50 -12.57 -4.15
N TRP A 483 -0.33 -11.41 -4.79
CA TRP A 483 -1.29 -10.90 -5.77
C TRP A 483 -1.42 -11.83 -6.98
N ASN A 484 -0.29 -12.27 -7.56
CA ASN A 484 -0.31 -13.18 -8.70
C ASN A 484 -0.83 -14.57 -8.32
N GLY A 485 -0.46 -15.07 -7.14
CA GLY A 485 -0.97 -16.32 -6.59
C GLY A 485 -2.48 -16.28 -6.37
N TRP A 486 -3.00 -15.16 -5.85
CA TRP A 486 -4.43 -14.92 -5.73
C TRP A 486 -5.13 -14.94 -7.11
N LEU A 487 -4.60 -14.20 -8.09
CA LEU A 487 -5.14 -14.22 -9.47
C LEU A 487 -5.11 -15.61 -10.11
N ALA A 488 -4.06 -16.39 -9.87
CA ALA A 488 -3.91 -17.75 -10.39
C ALA A 488 -4.86 -18.74 -9.69
N ALA A 489 -5.05 -18.62 -8.38
CA ALA A 489 -5.95 -19.49 -7.61
C ALA A 489 -7.42 -19.27 -7.97
N MET A 490 -7.78 -18.06 -8.39
CA MET A 490 -9.15 -17.75 -8.78
C MET A 490 -9.51 -18.37 -10.14
N PRO A 491 -10.61 -19.13 -10.25
CA PRO A 491 -11.22 -19.56 -11.50
C PRO A 491 -11.33 -18.45 -12.54
N VAL A 492 -11.16 -18.88 -13.79
CA VAL A 492 -11.46 -18.11 -14.98
C VAL A 492 -12.89 -18.46 -15.40
N PHE A 493 -13.77 -17.46 -15.54
CA PHE A 493 -15.20 -17.68 -15.82
C PHE A 493 -15.57 -17.52 -17.28
#